data_AF-A0A087UHF6-F1
#
_entry.id   AF-A0A087UHF6-F1
#
_cell.length_a   1.000
_cell.length_b   1.000
_cell.length_c   1.000
_cell.angle_alpha   90.00
_cell.angle_beta   90.00
_cell.angle_gamma   90.00
#
_symmetry.space_group_name_H-M   'P 1'
#
loop_
_entity.id
_entity.type
_entity.pdbx_description
1 polymer ?
#
loop_
_entity_poly.entity_id
_entity_poly.type
_entity_poly.pdbx_seq_one_letter_code
_entity_poly.pdbx_strand_id
1 'polypeptide(L)'
;MLGSRQYIEEWRMYQQTLYETGVTVNTTWLDIRGNHDNFNVLSLDDKNDLFRKFSAQGNKYRRSYSYTLHHDTEVYDFIGIDACMNPGPKRPFNFLGVIQKDEYAHIQKLASEAKGNMTIWFGHYPTSTIVAPNPGVRELMRSRGPYLCGHLHTLGGMVPEMYTLQSTGNLELELADWKENRKYRICAVDHGIFSFIDHYLDDWPLLLVTNPKDALMAMPSIEPLHRILKSTHIRVLIFSPHGIEIAKVKIDDGSWSELKSIDPPLFVAKWEPLKYMEGLHKMTLYAKDKNGNEKTISHYFSLDGTRSKFPLGARLALMGHISVGQAIFGGTLLLTLLPLCVLRICLCFGKGDIIKAKSEHNVFRRLVFKLSLLASVEYVFWPVVIGALYMAIGPWFFGYIIDGHIGICFVWGIFLAGTFLPGGLTFFAGTA
;
A
#
# COMPACT_ATOMS: atom_id res chain seq x y z
N MET A 1 -20.92 -18.04 0.09
CA MET A 1 -19.54 -17.53 -0.10
C MET A 1 -18.79 -17.68 1.22
N LEU A 2 -17.83 -18.60 1.30
CA LEU A 2 -16.87 -18.65 2.41
C LEU A 2 -16.00 -17.37 2.38
N GLY A 3 -15.77 -16.74 3.53
CA GLY A 3 -14.79 -15.63 3.64
C GLY A 3 -15.30 -14.21 3.33
N SER A 4 -16.60 -13.93 3.53
CA SER A 4 -17.19 -12.59 3.35
C SER A 4 -17.90 -12.06 4.60
N ARG A 5 -17.39 -12.46 5.76
CA ARG A 5 -17.87 -12.07 7.09
C ARG A 5 -16.68 -11.97 8.03
N GLN A 6 -16.87 -11.25 9.13
CA GLN A 6 -15.99 -11.33 10.27
C GLN A 6 -16.33 -12.58 11.11
N TYR A 7 -15.33 -13.13 11.79
CA TYR A 7 -15.49 -14.27 12.70
C TYR A 7 -15.21 -13.81 14.12
N ILE A 8 -16.19 -13.98 15.01
CA ILE A 8 -16.04 -13.55 16.41
C ILE A 8 -14.97 -14.35 17.14
N GLU A 9 -14.72 -15.58 16.71
CA GLU A 9 -13.68 -16.46 17.24
C GLU A 9 -12.28 -15.90 16.97
N GLU A 10 -12.03 -15.35 15.77
CA GLU A 10 -10.75 -14.71 15.42
C GLU A 10 -10.50 -13.46 16.27
N TRP A 11 -11.55 -12.65 16.49
CA TRP A 11 -11.47 -11.46 17.34
C TRP A 11 -11.27 -11.78 18.83
N ARG A 12 -11.91 -12.85 19.32
CA ARG A 12 -11.68 -13.34 20.69
C ARG A 12 -10.24 -13.83 20.85
N MET A 13 -9.72 -14.57 19.87
CA MET A 13 -8.33 -15.02 19.87
C MET A 13 -7.35 -13.85 19.87
N TYR A 14 -7.60 -12.83 19.06
CA TYR A 14 -6.81 -11.58 19.05
C TYR A 14 -6.77 -10.93 20.44
N GLN A 15 -7.93 -10.64 21.02
CA GLN A 15 -8.04 -10.00 22.34
C GLN A 15 -7.40 -10.85 23.44
N GLN A 16 -7.63 -12.16 23.41
CA GLN A 16 -7.04 -13.11 24.36
C GLN A 16 -5.51 -13.13 24.25
N THR A 17 -4.96 -13.11 23.03
CA THR A 17 -3.50 -13.06 22.82
C THR A 17 -2.89 -11.80 23.43
N LEU A 18 -3.52 -10.63 23.24
CA LEU A 18 -3.06 -9.39 23.85
C LEU A 18 -3.09 -9.44 25.38
N TYR A 19 -4.13 -10.06 25.95
CA TYR A 19 -4.29 -10.22 27.38
C TYR A 19 -3.26 -11.20 27.97
N GLU A 20 -3.13 -12.40 27.40
CA GLU A 20 -2.24 -13.46 27.91
C GLU A 20 -0.77 -13.11 27.79
N THR A 21 -0.37 -12.42 26.73
CA THR A 21 1.02 -11.97 26.54
C THR A 21 1.37 -10.77 27.43
N GLY A 22 0.37 -10.03 27.92
CA GLY A 22 0.58 -8.79 28.66
C GLY A 22 1.27 -7.69 27.85
N VAL A 23 1.33 -7.80 26.52
CA VAL A 23 2.13 -6.90 25.67
C VAL A 23 1.73 -5.43 25.84
N THR A 24 0.44 -5.18 26.08
CA THR A 24 -0.14 -3.84 26.25
C THR A 24 0.23 -3.16 27.57
N VAL A 25 0.82 -3.89 28.53
CA VAL A 25 1.27 -3.33 29.81
C VAL A 25 2.52 -2.47 29.63
N ASN A 26 3.47 -2.94 28.82
CA ASN A 26 4.77 -2.29 28.64
C ASN A 26 4.94 -1.67 27.25
N THR A 27 4.09 -2.03 26.29
CA THR A 27 4.18 -1.57 24.90
C THR A 27 2.89 -0.86 24.50
N THR A 28 3.03 0.34 23.95
CA THR A 28 1.89 1.02 23.32
C THR A 28 1.44 0.22 22.12
N TRP A 29 0.19 -0.26 22.14
CA TRP A 29 -0.36 -1.08 21.09
C TRP A 29 -1.35 -0.28 20.23
N LEU A 30 -0.97 0.03 18.99
CA LEU A 30 -1.79 0.79 18.05
C LEU A 30 -2.29 -0.15 16.96
N ASP A 31 -3.61 -0.26 16.81
CA ASP A 31 -4.24 -1.03 15.74
C ASP A 31 -5.20 -0.17 14.92
N ILE A 32 -5.44 -0.60 13.68
CA ILE A 32 -6.38 0.02 12.76
C ILE A 32 -7.04 -1.09 11.94
N ARG A 33 -8.35 -0.96 11.68
CA ARG A 33 -9.11 -1.98 10.97
C ARG A 33 -8.67 -2.10 9.50
N GLY A 34 -8.67 -3.32 9.00
CA GLY A 34 -8.53 -3.63 7.58
C GLY A 34 -9.87 -3.91 6.89
N ASN A 35 -9.81 -4.14 5.59
CA ASN A 35 -11.03 -4.36 4.79
C ASN A 35 -11.83 -5.59 5.26
N HIS A 36 -11.16 -6.62 5.77
CA HIS A 36 -11.79 -7.82 6.31
C HIS A 36 -12.54 -7.58 7.62
N ASP A 37 -12.05 -6.64 8.43
CA ASP A 37 -12.61 -6.22 9.71
C ASP A 37 -13.86 -5.35 9.53
N ASN A 38 -14.21 -5.07 8.29
CA ASN A 38 -15.36 -4.27 7.88
C ASN A 38 -16.29 -5.07 6.94
N PHE A 39 -16.18 -6.39 6.90
CA PHE A 39 -17.13 -7.21 6.15
C PHE A 39 -18.50 -7.23 6.82
N ASN A 40 -19.53 -6.97 6.02
CA ASN A 40 -20.92 -7.13 6.42
C ASN A 40 -21.31 -6.24 7.62
N VAL A 41 -20.81 -5.01 7.62
CA VAL A 41 -21.04 -3.99 8.65
C VAL A 41 -21.89 -2.88 8.04
N LEU A 42 -23.10 -2.66 8.54
CA LEU A 42 -23.99 -1.63 7.99
C LEU A 42 -23.52 -0.23 8.36
N SER A 43 -22.99 -0.06 9.57
CA SER A 43 -22.50 1.23 10.07
C SER A 43 -21.48 1.06 11.21
N LEU A 44 -20.80 2.13 11.58
CA LEU A 44 -19.85 2.15 12.71
C LEU A 44 -20.51 1.90 14.10
N ASP A 45 -21.84 1.98 14.18
CA ASP A 45 -22.63 1.67 15.37
C ASP A 45 -23.30 0.28 15.28
N ASP A 46 -23.02 -0.48 14.22
CA ASP A 46 -23.53 -1.84 14.04
C ASP A 46 -22.92 -2.78 15.09
N LYS A 47 -23.76 -3.68 15.63
CA LYS A 47 -23.31 -4.76 16.53
C LYS A 47 -22.29 -5.70 15.88
N ASN A 48 -22.23 -5.74 14.55
CA ASN A 48 -21.29 -6.54 13.77
C ASN A 48 -19.95 -5.81 13.52
N ASP A 49 -19.79 -4.56 13.96
CA ASP A 49 -18.46 -3.93 14.04
C ASP A 49 -17.67 -4.57 15.20
N LEU A 50 -16.93 -5.64 14.89
CA LEU A 50 -16.17 -6.38 15.90
C LEU A 50 -14.84 -5.70 16.23
N PHE A 51 -14.25 -4.93 15.31
CA PHE A 51 -13.09 -4.09 15.60
C PHE A 51 -13.37 -3.19 16.80
N ARG A 52 -14.51 -2.48 16.81
CA ARG A 52 -14.91 -1.62 17.93
C ARG A 52 -14.97 -2.34 19.29
N LYS A 53 -15.26 -3.64 19.30
CA LYS A 53 -15.47 -4.42 20.52
C LYS A 53 -14.20 -5.11 21.03
N PHE A 54 -13.36 -5.60 20.13
CA PHE A 54 -12.28 -6.51 20.46
C PHE A 54 -10.88 -5.93 20.22
N SER A 55 -10.76 -4.90 19.39
CA SER A 55 -9.47 -4.27 19.11
C SER A 55 -9.01 -3.39 20.29
N ALA A 56 -7.71 -3.10 20.35
CA ALA A 56 -7.13 -2.28 21.41
C ALA A 56 -7.59 -0.82 21.31
N GLN A 57 -7.72 -0.28 20.10
CA GLN A 57 -8.03 1.14 19.89
C GLN A 57 -9.50 1.37 19.50
N GLY A 58 -10.22 0.36 19.02
CA GLY A 58 -11.56 0.50 18.45
C GLY A 58 -12.65 0.94 19.43
N ASN A 59 -12.50 0.63 20.72
CA ASN A 59 -13.43 1.12 21.74
C ASN A 59 -13.25 2.63 22.02
N LYS A 60 -12.02 3.13 21.88
CA LYS A 60 -11.67 4.54 22.11
C LYS A 60 -11.89 5.39 20.86
N TYR A 61 -11.53 4.86 19.69
CA TYR A 61 -11.54 5.56 18.43
C TYR A 61 -12.39 4.83 17.41
N ARG A 62 -13.42 5.50 16.89
CA ARG A 62 -14.33 4.92 15.91
C ARG A 62 -13.67 4.75 14.53
N ARG A 63 -12.73 5.63 14.16
CA ARG A 63 -12.04 5.66 12.86
C ARG A 63 -10.60 6.13 13.05
N SER A 64 -10.09 7.01 12.19
CA SER A 64 -8.75 7.58 12.32
C SER A 64 -8.52 8.26 13.65
N TYR A 65 -7.31 8.09 14.16
CA TYR A 65 -6.86 8.67 15.42
C TYR A 65 -5.37 8.97 15.38
N SER A 66 -4.91 9.72 16.37
CA SER A 66 -3.49 9.98 16.60
C SER A 66 -3.02 9.50 17.97
N TYR A 67 -1.72 9.28 18.06
CA TYR A 67 -1.00 9.03 19.30
C TYR A 67 0.33 9.79 19.26
N THR A 68 0.68 10.47 20.33
CA THR A 68 1.94 11.22 20.44
C THR A 68 2.84 10.53 21.45
N LEU A 69 4.02 10.13 20.98
CA LEU A 69 5.09 9.56 21.80
C LEU A 69 6.08 10.65 22.17
N HIS A 70 6.30 10.84 23.46
CA HIS A 70 7.40 11.65 23.99
C HIS A 70 8.55 10.73 24.37
N HIS A 71 9.73 10.95 23.78
CA HIS A 71 10.93 10.19 24.09
C HIS A 71 12.10 11.15 24.30
N ASP A 72 12.50 11.31 25.56
CA ASP A 72 13.44 12.33 26.02
C ASP A 72 13.03 13.75 25.57
N THR A 73 13.77 14.32 24.62
CA THR A 73 13.52 15.66 24.05
C THR A 73 12.84 15.62 22.68
N GLU A 74 12.66 14.43 22.12
CA GLU A 74 12.06 14.21 20.80
C GLU A 74 10.59 13.80 20.95
N VAL A 75 9.78 14.22 19.98
CA VAL A 75 8.36 13.92 19.93
C VAL A 75 8.04 13.25 18.60
N TYR A 76 7.30 12.15 18.64
CA TYR A 76 6.89 11.41 17.45
C TYR A 76 5.38 11.27 17.43
N ASP A 77 4.75 11.67 16.33
CA ASP A 77 3.32 11.49 16.14
C ASP A 77 3.05 10.22 15.34
N PHE A 78 1.99 9.52 15.69
CA PHE A 78 1.46 8.38 14.96
C PHE A 78 0.04 8.73 14.52
N ILE A 79 -0.27 8.55 13.24
CA ILE A 79 -1.63 8.79 12.72
C ILE A 79 -2.12 7.54 11.98
N GLY A 80 -3.19 6.96 12.50
CA GLY A 80 -3.89 5.83 11.91
C GLY A 80 -4.94 6.28 10.90
N ILE A 81 -4.90 5.76 9.68
CA ILE A 81 -5.86 6.06 8.60
C ILE A 81 -6.85 4.91 8.43
N ASP A 82 -8.12 5.15 8.82
CA ASP A 82 -9.21 4.22 8.55
C ASP A 82 -9.88 4.57 7.21
N ALA A 83 -9.44 3.90 6.15
CA ALA A 83 -10.05 4.02 4.83
C ALA A 83 -11.12 2.95 4.57
N CYS A 84 -11.63 2.23 5.57
CA CYS A 84 -12.71 1.27 5.34
C CYS A 84 -13.99 1.98 4.87
N MET A 85 -14.78 1.31 4.02
CA MET A 85 -16.07 1.85 3.57
C MET A 85 -17.09 1.88 4.71
N ASN A 86 -18.07 2.78 4.63
CA ASN A 86 -19.21 2.79 5.55
C ASN A 86 -20.46 3.09 4.71
N PRO A 87 -21.35 2.13 4.43
CA PRO A 87 -21.37 0.73 4.90
C PRO A 87 -20.20 -0.12 4.36
N GLY A 88 -19.85 -1.20 5.06
CA GLY A 88 -18.80 -2.16 4.74
C GLY A 88 -19.30 -3.38 3.95
N PRO A 89 -19.16 -3.39 2.61
CA PRO A 89 -19.77 -4.42 1.78
C PRO A 89 -19.00 -5.75 1.86
N LYS A 90 -19.68 -6.82 1.44
CA LYS A 90 -19.06 -8.13 1.21
C LYS A 90 -18.06 -8.09 0.06
N ARG A 91 -17.18 -9.10 0.00
CA ARG A 91 -16.33 -9.36 -1.17
C ARG A 91 -17.19 -9.44 -2.46
N PRO A 92 -16.66 -8.98 -3.60
CA PRO A 92 -15.33 -8.36 -3.82
C PRO A 92 -15.32 -6.82 -3.66
N PHE A 93 -16.38 -6.22 -3.12
CA PHE A 93 -16.63 -4.78 -3.27
C PHE A 93 -15.87 -3.87 -2.29
N ASN A 94 -15.18 -4.43 -1.30
CA ASN A 94 -14.44 -3.70 -0.28
C ASN A 94 -12.91 -3.70 -0.50
N PHE A 95 -12.45 -4.08 -1.70
CA PHE A 95 -11.02 -4.08 -2.02
C PHE A 95 -10.43 -2.67 -2.05
N LEU A 96 -11.20 -1.66 -2.43
CA LEU A 96 -10.75 -0.28 -2.31
C LEU A 96 -11.07 0.30 -0.94
N GLY A 97 -10.16 1.14 -0.45
CA GLY A 97 -10.44 2.05 0.66
C GLY A 97 -11.15 3.30 0.17
N VAL A 98 -12.02 3.89 1.00
CA VAL A 98 -12.73 5.13 0.72
C VAL A 98 -12.67 6.03 1.95
N ILE A 99 -12.07 7.20 1.78
CA ILE A 99 -12.10 8.28 2.77
C ILE A 99 -13.16 9.27 2.30
N GLN A 100 -14.23 9.44 3.08
CA GLN A 100 -15.29 10.42 2.80
C GLN A 100 -14.85 11.83 3.21
N LYS A 101 -15.62 12.87 2.82
CA LYS A 101 -15.24 14.27 3.03
C LYS A 101 -15.07 14.64 4.51
N ASP A 102 -15.96 14.13 5.36
CA ASP A 102 -15.94 14.30 6.80
C ASP A 102 -14.70 13.64 7.42
N GLU A 103 -14.42 12.39 7.06
CA GLU A 103 -13.22 11.69 7.53
C GLU A 103 -11.93 12.34 7.02
N TYR A 104 -11.92 12.81 5.77
CA TYR A 104 -10.78 13.53 5.22
C TYR A 104 -10.48 14.81 6.01
N ALA A 105 -11.52 15.58 6.37
CA ALA A 105 -11.38 16.77 7.20
C ALA A 105 -10.89 16.42 8.61
N HIS A 106 -11.36 15.30 9.18
CA HIS A 106 -10.88 14.80 10.47
C HIS A 106 -9.39 14.42 10.42
N ILE A 107 -8.96 13.65 9.43
CA ILE A 107 -7.54 13.30 9.24
C ILE A 107 -6.69 14.56 9.01
N GLN A 108 -7.19 15.52 8.24
CA GLN A 108 -6.51 16.80 8.04
C GLN A 108 -6.34 17.56 9.36
N LYS A 109 -7.34 17.52 10.25
CA LYS A 109 -7.23 18.09 11.60
C LYS A 109 -6.14 17.38 12.41
N LEU A 110 -6.17 16.04 12.48
CA LEU A 110 -5.13 15.24 13.17
C LEU A 110 -3.73 15.60 12.65
N ALA A 111 -3.58 15.72 11.32
CA ALA A 111 -2.34 16.15 10.70
C ALA A 111 -1.95 17.58 11.15
N SER A 112 -2.89 18.52 11.16
CA SER A 112 -2.58 19.90 11.56
C SER A 112 -2.12 20.01 13.02
N GLU A 113 -2.62 19.12 13.88
CA GLU A 113 -2.32 19.05 15.32
C GLU A 113 -1.03 18.29 15.62
N ALA A 114 -0.57 17.40 14.74
CA ALA A 114 0.73 16.74 14.84
C ALA A 114 1.89 17.75 14.72
N LYS A 115 2.73 17.82 15.76
CA LYS A 115 3.86 18.76 15.91
C LYS A 115 5.20 18.05 16.22
N GLY A 116 5.22 16.72 16.20
CA GLY A 116 6.40 15.93 16.43
C GLY A 116 7.47 16.12 15.36
N ASN A 117 8.70 15.72 15.70
CA ASN A 117 9.88 15.69 14.84
C ASN A 117 9.67 14.83 13.59
N MET A 118 8.81 13.81 13.69
CA MET A 118 8.36 12.97 12.57
C MET A 118 6.95 12.46 12.84
N THR A 119 6.13 12.35 11.80
CA THR A 119 4.82 11.70 11.86
C THR A 119 4.86 10.35 11.13
N ILE A 120 4.71 9.26 11.86
CA ILE A 120 4.58 7.91 11.33
C ILE A 120 3.11 7.66 11.03
N TRP A 121 2.79 7.49 9.76
CA TRP A 121 1.43 7.18 9.32
C TRP A 121 1.28 5.68 9.22
N PHE A 122 0.09 5.16 9.53
CA PHE A 122 -0.22 3.76 9.31
C PHE A 122 -1.67 3.56 8.91
N GLY A 123 -1.94 2.52 8.14
CA GLY A 123 -3.27 2.23 7.62
C GLY A 123 -3.28 0.87 6.92
N HIS A 124 -4.45 0.33 6.63
CA HIS A 124 -4.52 -0.97 5.96
C HIS A 124 -4.16 -0.87 4.47
N TYR A 125 -4.78 0.08 3.77
CA TYR A 125 -4.72 0.19 2.32
C TYR A 125 -3.51 1.00 1.85
N PRO A 126 -2.77 0.55 0.82
CA PRO A 126 -1.85 1.40 0.08
C PRO A 126 -2.59 2.58 -0.54
N THR A 127 -1.91 3.71 -0.65
CA THR A 127 -2.50 4.95 -1.16
C THR A 127 -3.02 4.83 -2.58
N SER A 128 -2.46 3.92 -3.39
CA SER A 128 -2.95 3.59 -4.74
C SER A 128 -4.32 2.92 -4.77
N THR A 129 -4.76 2.38 -3.63
CA THR A 129 -6.05 1.69 -3.46
C THR A 129 -7.05 2.48 -2.62
N ILE A 130 -6.76 3.76 -2.32
CA ILE A 130 -7.64 4.65 -1.55
C ILE A 130 -8.29 5.68 -2.50
N VAL A 131 -9.62 5.75 -2.48
CA VAL A 131 -10.38 6.88 -3.01
C VAL A 131 -10.48 7.93 -1.92
N ALA A 132 -10.01 9.16 -2.19
CA ALA A 132 -10.12 10.27 -1.27
C ALA A 132 -10.46 11.57 -2.02
N PRO A 133 -11.08 12.56 -1.35
CA PRO A 133 -11.22 13.92 -1.87
C PRO A 133 -9.89 14.51 -2.31
N ASN A 134 -9.93 15.42 -3.28
CA ASN A 134 -8.78 16.24 -3.65
C ASN A 134 -8.32 17.07 -2.43
N PRO A 135 -7.00 17.19 -2.15
CA PRO A 135 -5.86 16.79 -2.99
C PRO A 135 -5.37 15.33 -2.83
N GLY A 136 -6.07 14.52 -2.02
CA GLY A 136 -5.79 13.10 -1.84
C GLY A 136 -5.02 12.80 -0.55
N VAL A 137 -4.90 11.52 -0.22
CA VAL A 137 -4.29 11.07 1.05
C VAL A 137 -2.78 11.30 1.08
N ARG A 138 -2.09 11.16 -0.05
CA ARG A 138 -0.63 11.39 -0.15
C ARG A 138 -0.25 12.82 0.25
N GLU A 139 -1.10 13.78 -0.09
CA GLU A 139 -0.89 15.20 0.20
C GLU A 139 -1.05 15.53 1.68
N LEU A 140 -1.95 14.82 2.40
CA LEU A 140 -2.07 14.95 3.86
C LEU A 140 -0.78 14.54 4.58
N MET A 141 -0.05 13.58 4.00
CA MET A 141 1.19 13.04 4.57
C MET A 141 2.43 13.83 4.15
N ARG A 142 2.33 14.72 3.15
CA ARG A 142 3.46 15.38 2.49
C ARG A 142 4.54 15.84 3.47
N SER A 143 5.76 15.35 3.24
CA SER A 143 6.97 15.77 3.97
C SER A 143 6.88 15.65 5.51
N ARG A 144 6.19 14.64 6.04
CA ARG A 144 6.05 14.42 7.49
C ARG A 144 6.66 13.12 8.05
N GLY A 145 6.69 12.05 7.26
CA GLY A 145 7.26 10.75 7.69
C GLY A 145 6.81 9.58 6.83
N PRO A 146 7.13 8.33 7.22
CA PRO A 146 6.76 7.15 6.45
C PRO A 146 5.28 6.80 6.59
N TYR A 147 4.72 6.10 5.60
CA TYR A 147 3.40 5.45 5.65
C TYR A 147 3.57 3.93 5.66
N LEU A 148 3.12 3.30 6.75
CA LEU A 148 3.17 1.85 6.96
C LEU A 148 1.81 1.25 6.57
N CYS A 149 1.79 0.35 5.59
CA CYS A 149 0.54 -0.24 5.10
C CYS A 149 0.64 -1.75 4.80
N GLY A 150 -0.49 -2.35 4.40
CA GLY A 150 -0.61 -3.77 4.08
C GLY A 150 -1.51 -4.00 2.86
N HIS A 151 -2.47 -4.92 2.98
CA HIS A 151 -3.56 -5.18 2.03
C HIS A 151 -3.23 -5.88 0.69
N LEU A 152 -2.08 -5.69 0.03
CA LEU A 152 -1.82 -6.31 -1.28
C LEU A 152 -1.11 -7.66 -1.21
N HIS A 153 -0.53 -8.03 -0.06
CA HIS A 153 -0.01 -9.38 0.19
C HIS A 153 1.00 -9.84 -0.87
N THR A 154 1.97 -8.97 -1.19
CA THR A 154 2.98 -9.15 -2.26
C THR A 154 2.42 -9.38 -3.65
N LEU A 155 1.14 -9.07 -3.85
CA LEU A 155 0.35 -9.45 -5.04
C LEU A 155 0.53 -10.95 -5.35
N GLY A 156 0.48 -11.79 -4.32
CA GLY A 156 0.69 -13.23 -4.45
C GLY A 156 2.14 -13.59 -4.82
N GLY A 157 3.12 -12.86 -4.30
CA GLY A 157 4.55 -13.06 -4.55
C GLY A 157 5.11 -12.38 -5.80
N MET A 158 4.26 -11.75 -6.63
CA MET A 158 4.72 -11.04 -7.84
C MET A 158 5.54 -9.79 -7.53
N VAL A 159 5.29 -9.15 -6.38
CA VAL A 159 6.03 -7.98 -5.92
C VAL A 159 6.45 -8.22 -4.46
N PRO A 160 7.58 -8.91 -4.21
CA PRO A 160 7.99 -9.29 -2.86
C PRO A 160 8.43 -8.11 -1.97
N GLU A 161 8.91 -7.04 -2.60
CA GLU A 161 9.31 -5.79 -1.95
C GLU A 161 8.44 -4.64 -2.45
N MET A 162 7.42 -4.27 -1.67
CA MET A 162 6.46 -3.23 -2.02
C MET A 162 6.75 -1.97 -1.22
N TYR A 163 7.84 -1.31 -1.59
CA TYR A 163 8.22 -0.01 -1.06
C TYR A 163 8.38 0.97 -2.21
N THR A 164 8.04 2.23 -1.97
CA THR A 164 8.37 3.31 -2.88
C THR A 164 8.55 4.62 -2.13
N LEU A 165 9.22 5.57 -2.75
CA LEU A 165 9.20 6.97 -2.33
C LEU A 165 8.16 7.71 -3.17
N GLN A 166 7.12 8.20 -2.52
CA GLN A 166 6.09 9.00 -3.16
C GLN A 166 6.64 10.36 -3.57
N SER A 167 6.02 10.98 -4.59
CA SER A 167 6.37 12.34 -5.04
C SER A 167 6.20 13.41 -3.96
N THR A 168 5.44 13.11 -2.90
CA THR A 168 5.26 13.95 -1.70
C THR A 168 6.41 13.82 -0.69
N GLY A 169 7.42 12.99 -0.99
CA GLY A 169 8.63 12.81 -0.18
C GLY A 169 8.55 11.74 0.89
N ASN A 170 7.38 11.09 1.04
CA ASN A 170 7.14 10.04 2.03
C ASN A 170 7.51 8.67 1.48
N LEU A 171 8.15 7.83 2.30
CA LEU A 171 8.20 6.40 2.02
C LEU A 171 6.80 5.81 2.22
N GLU A 172 6.33 5.03 1.25
CA GLU A 172 5.18 4.15 1.39
C GLU A 172 5.67 2.71 1.43
N LEU A 173 5.41 2.05 2.56
CA LEU A 173 6.04 0.79 2.92
C LEU A 173 4.97 -0.26 3.18
N GLU A 174 4.54 -0.93 2.12
CA GLU A 174 3.64 -2.06 2.28
C GLU A 174 4.40 -3.28 2.80
N LEU A 175 3.83 -3.96 3.78
CA LEU A 175 4.39 -5.18 4.36
C LEU A 175 3.59 -6.41 3.90
N ALA A 176 4.29 -7.49 3.57
CA ALA A 176 3.68 -8.79 3.31
C ALA A 176 2.95 -9.29 4.58
N ASP A 177 1.91 -10.10 4.42
CA ASP A 177 1.11 -10.48 5.57
C ASP A 177 1.76 -11.48 6.51
N TRP A 178 1.29 -11.41 7.75
CA TRP A 178 1.61 -12.38 8.76
C TRP A 178 1.00 -13.77 8.50
N LYS A 179 -0.14 -13.85 7.82
CA LYS A 179 -0.96 -15.06 7.75
C LYS A 179 -0.28 -16.17 6.94
N GLU A 180 0.15 -15.85 5.72
CA GLU A 180 0.77 -16.75 4.75
C GLU A 180 2.28 -16.54 4.71
N ASN A 181 2.75 -15.29 4.71
CA ASN A 181 4.17 -14.97 4.54
C ASN A 181 4.95 -14.93 5.87
N ARG A 182 4.27 -14.96 7.04
CA ARG A 182 4.89 -14.86 8.38
C ARG A 182 5.90 -13.72 8.51
N LYS A 183 5.63 -12.62 7.80
CA LYS A 183 6.53 -11.46 7.71
C LYS A 183 6.10 -10.40 8.71
N TYR A 184 7.07 -9.78 9.36
CA TYR A 184 6.88 -8.62 10.22
C TYR A 184 7.95 -7.56 9.92
N ARG A 185 7.77 -6.35 10.43
CA ARG A 185 8.73 -5.25 10.23
C ARG A 185 9.18 -4.70 11.58
N ILE A 186 10.49 -4.49 11.70
CA ILE A 186 11.07 -3.68 12.76
C ILE A 186 11.46 -2.33 12.18
N CYS A 187 11.08 -1.25 12.86
CA CYS A 187 11.46 0.11 12.53
C CYS A 187 12.25 0.72 13.69
N ALA A 188 13.16 1.63 13.38
CA ALA A 188 13.89 2.41 14.37
C ALA A 188 14.06 3.84 13.88
N VAL A 189 13.97 4.80 14.80
CA VAL A 189 14.37 6.20 14.54
C VAL A 189 15.64 6.49 15.31
N ASP A 190 16.71 6.79 14.59
CA ASP A 190 18.04 7.05 15.14
C ASP A 190 18.45 8.48 14.79
N HIS A 191 18.42 9.38 15.79
CA HIS A 191 18.69 10.82 15.61
C HIS A 191 17.82 11.47 14.50
N GLY A 192 16.54 11.10 14.43
CA GLY A 192 15.59 11.60 13.43
C GLY A 192 15.65 10.89 12.07
N ILE A 193 16.47 9.85 11.92
CA ILE A 193 16.57 9.05 10.69
C ILE A 193 15.81 7.75 10.88
N PHE A 194 14.82 7.48 10.03
CA PHE A 194 13.95 6.31 10.09
C PHE A 194 14.53 5.15 9.28
N SER A 195 14.90 4.06 9.94
CA SER A 195 15.32 2.81 9.27
C SER A 195 14.33 1.70 9.56
N PHE A 196 14.20 0.74 8.64
CA PHE A 196 13.38 -0.44 8.85
C PHE A 196 13.99 -1.67 8.19
N ILE A 197 13.56 -2.84 8.64
CA ILE A 197 13.80 -4.12 7.97
C ILE A 197 12.55 -4.99 8.06
N ASP A 198 12.25 -5.68 6.97
CA ASP A 198 11.25 -6.73 6.95
C ASP A 198 11.90 -8.07 7.24
N HIS A 199 11.20 -8.90 7.99
CA HIS A 199 11.78 -10.09 8.56
C HIS A 199 10.79 -11.24 8.62
N TYR A 200 11.29 -12.47 8.45
CA TYR A 200 10.48 -13.68 8.62
C TYR A 200 10.50 -14.15 10.07
N LEU A 201 9.39 -14.71 10.53
CA LEU A 201 9.35 -15.41 11.82
C LEU A 201 10.45 -16.50 11.88
N ASP A 202 11.13 -16.59 13.03
CA ASP A 202 12.20 -17.55 13.34
C ASP A 202 13.49 -17.47 12.50
N ASP A 203 13.67 -16.41 11.70
CA ASP A 203 14.87 -16.21 10.91
C ASP A 203 15.96 -15.42 11.68
N TRP A 204 16.73 -16.06 12.57
CA TRP A 204 17.72 -15.35 13.41
C TRP A 204 19.15 -15.36 12.82
N PRO A 205 20.02 -14.39 13.17
CA PRO A 205 19.73 -13.11 13.85
C PRO A 205 19.01 -12.10 12.93
N LEU A 206 18.35 -11.11 13.52
CA LEU A 206 17.77 -9.96 12.80
C LEU A 206 18.73 -8.78 12.84
N LEU A 207 18.93 -8.13 11.69
CA LEU A 207 19.95 -7.10 11.50
C LEU A 207 19.36 -5.80 10.94
N LEU A 208 19.20 -4.77 11.77
CA LEU A 208 18.71 -3.46 11.35
C LEU A 208 19.82 -2.42 11.46
N VAL A 209 20.33 -1.96 10.32
CA VAL A 209 21.26 -0.82 10.31
C VAL A 209 20.50 0.49 10.46
N THR A 210 20.89 1.29 11.43
CA THR A 210 20.34 2.64 11.62
C THR A 210 21.27 3.74 11.10
N ASN A 211 22.58 3.50 11.10
CA ASN A 211 23.57 4.44 10.54
C ASN A 211 24.80 3.70 9.96
N PRO A 212 25.23 3.98 8.72
CA PRO A 212 24.54 4.76 7.70
C PRO A 212 23.33 4.00 7.13
N LYS A 213 22.20 4.69 7.01
CA LYS A 213 20.96 4.14 6.45
C LYS A 213 21.10 3.82 4.95
N ASP A 214 20.32 2.86 4.47
CA ASP A 214 20.17 2.56 3.04
C ASP A 214 19.71 3.80 2.25
N ALA A 215 20.49 4.18 1.23
CA ALA A 215 20.22 5.32 0.36
C ALA A 215 18.91 5.17 -0.42
N LEU A 216 18.50 3.95 -0.77
CA LEU A 216 17.23 3.69 -1.43
C LEU A 216 16.05 4.09 -0.53
N MET A 217 16.20 4.02 0.79
CA MET A 217 15.14 4.29 1.76
C MET A 217 15.19 5.72 2.33
N ALA A 218 16.11 6.57 1.88
CA ALA A 218 16.21 7.94 2.37
C ALA A 218 14.97 8.79 2.00
N MET A 219 14.52 9.63 2.94
CA MET A 219 13.49 10.67 2.78
C MET A 219 14.10 12.08 2.96
N PRO A 220 14.77 12.66 1.93
CA PRO A 220 15.56 13.88 2.09
C PRO A 220 14.78 15.12 2.54
N SER A 221 13.47 15.17 2.26
CA SER A 221 12.60 16.28 2.69
C SER A 221 12.12 16.17 4.14
N ILE A 222 12.44 15.08 4.83
CA ILE A 222 11.93 14.75 6.17
C ILE A 222 13.11 14.52 7.12
N GLU A 223 14.10 13.73 6.69
CA GLU A 223 15.17 13.25 7.54
C GLU A 223 16.37 14.21 7.55
N PRO A 224 17.02 14.43 8.72
CA PRO A 224 18.23 15.23 8.82
C PRO A 224 19.48 14.43 8.35
N LEU A 225 19.52 14.03 7.09
CA LEU A 225 20.54 13.12 6.52
C LEU A 225 21.99 13.63 6.68
N HIS A 226 22.18 14.94 6.78
CA HIS A 226 23.48 15.56 7.06
C HIS A 226 24.09 15.10 8.41
N ARG A 227 23.29 14.52 9.32
CA ARG A 227 23.78 13.95 10.58
C ARG A 227 24.61 12.67 10.36
N ILE A 228 24.36 11.91 9.28
CA ILE A 228 25.14 10.71 8.94
C ILE A 228 26.61 11.09 8.73
N LEU A 229 26.87 12.18 8.00
CA LEU A 229 28.20 12.71 7.74
C LEU A 229 28.96 13.12 9.00
N LYS A 230 28.24 13.54 10.05
CA LYS A 230 28.81 13.95 11.34
C LYS A 230 28.94 12.79 12.34
N SER A 231 28.47 11.60 11.98
CA SER A 231 28.48 10.44 12.88
C SER A 231 29.86 9.81 12.98
N THR A 232 30.29 9.54 14.21
CA THR A 232 31.56 8.85 14.50
C THR A 232 31.44 7.32 14.47
N HIS A 233 30.21 6.78 14.40
CA HIS A 233 29.97 5.34 14.49
C HIS A 233 28.96 4.84 13.45
N ILE A 234 29.22 3.67 12.89
CA ILE A 234 28.21 2.78 12.33
C ILE A 234 27.38 2.25 13.50
N ARG A 235 26.04 2.24 13.36
CA ARG A 235 25.10 1.79 14.39
C ARG A 235 24.14 0.77 13.79
N VAL A 236 23.99 -0.34 14.49
CA VAL A 236 23.20 -1.50 14.07
C VAL A 236 22.46 -2.04 15.28
N LEU A 237 21.16 -2.31 15.13
CA LEU A 237 20.38 -3.09 16.08
C LEU A 237 20.41 -4.56 15.64
N ILE A 238 20.88 -5.43 16.53
CA ILE A 238 21.02 -6.87 16.27
C ILE A 238 20.22 -7.63 17.32
N PHE A 239 19.26 -8.44 16.87
CA PHE A 239 18.38 -9.22 17.74
C PHE A 239 18.59 -10.73 17.52
N SER A 240 18.64 -11.48 18.62
CA SER A 240 18.53 -12.95 18.63
C SER A 240 18.12 -13.40 20.03
N PRO A 241 17.25 -14.43 20.17
CA PRO A 241 16.90 -15.00 21.47
C PRO A 241 18.09 -15.69 22.17
N HIS A 242 19.16 -16.03 21.44
CA HIS A 242 20.33 -16.74 21.98
C HIS A 242 21.51 -15.82 22.34
N GLY A 243 21.38 -14.52 22.06
CA GLY A 243 22.47 -13.55 22.20
C GLY A 243 23.54 -13.68 21.12
N ILE A 244 24.22 -12.57 20.83
CA ILE A 244 25.16 -12.48 19.71
C ILE A 244 26.57 -12.90 20.14
N GLU A 245 27.20 -13.77 19.36
CA GLU A 245 28.58 -14.25 19.53
C GLU A 245 29.55 -13.40 18.70
N ILE A 246 29.22 -13.18 17.41
CA ILE A 246 30.06 -12.46 16.46
C ILE A 246 29.20 -11.42 15.76
N ALA A 247 29.68 -10.18 15.66
CA ALA A 247 29.12 -9.15 14.80
C ALA A 247 30.26 -8.37 14.14
N LYS A 248 30.21 -8.20 12.82
CA LYS A 248 31.23 -7.49 12.06
C LYS A 248 30.64 -6.81 10.84
N VAL A 249 31.23 -5.69 10.45
CA VAL A 249 30.81 -4.88 9.30
C VAL A 249 32.00 -4.59 8.40
N LYS A 250 31.78 -4.49 7.10
CA LYS A 250 32.74 -3.94 6.15
C LYS A 250 32.05 -2.99 5.18
N ILE A 251 32.80 -2.03 4.66
CA ILE A 251 32.36 -1.10 3.63
C ILE A 251 33.20 -1.37 2.38
N ASP A 252 32.52 -1.50 1.24
CA ASP A 252 33.07 -1.86 -0.06
C ASP A 252 33.98 -3.10 0.02
N ASP A 253 35.17 -3.02 -0.55
CA ASP A 253 36.20 -4.05 -0.50
C ASP A 253 37.16 -3.89 0.71
N GLY A 254 36.75 -3.08 1.69
CA GLY A 254 37.50 -2.87 2.92
C GLY A 254 37.53 -4.09 3.85
N SER A 255 38.36 -3.99 4.89
CA SER A 255 38.49 -5.04 5.91
C SER A 255 37.28 -5.09 6.85
N TRP A 256 36.99 -6.29 7.35
CA TRP A 256 36.00 -6.48 8.40
C TRP A 256 36.41 -5.77 9.69
N SER A 257 35.50 -4.98 10.24
CA SER A 257 35.60 -4.32 11.54
C SER A 257 34.63 -4.96 12.51
N GLU A 258 35.06 -5.22 13.74
CA GLU A 258 34.21 -5.75 14.80
C GLU A 258 33.15 -4.72 15.23
N LEU A 259 31.92 -5.18 15.38
CA LEU A 259 30.82 -4.43 15.98
C LEU A 259 30.72 -4.77 17.46
N LYS A 260 30.92 -3.77 18.31
CA LYS A 260 30.88 -3.95 19.77
C LYS A 260 29.49 -3.65 20.31
N SER A 261 29.00 -4.52 21.17
CA SER A 261 27.75 -4.26 21.89
C SER A 261 27.97 -3.13 22.91
N ILE A 262 27.09 -2.13 22.90
CA ILE A 262 27.08 -1.05 23.90
C ILE A 262 25.96 -1.30 24.90
N ASP A 263 24.76 -1.47 24.39
CA ASP A 263 23.55 -1.76 25.15
C ASP A 263 22.63 -2.59 24.26
N PRO A 264 22.60 -3.94 24.41
CA PRO A 264 21.78 -4.79 23.56
C PRO A 264 20.34 -4.28 23.43
N PRO A 265 19.80 -4.15 22.22
CA PRO A 265 20.28 -4.74 20.96
C PRO A 265 21.25 -3.88 20.15
N LEU A 266 21.81 -2.78 20.69
CA LEU A 266 22.68 -1.84 19.96
C LEU A 266 24.14 -2.31 19.88
N PHE A 267 24.66 -2.34 18.65
CA PHE A 267 26.04 -2.62 18.29
C PHE A 267 26.63 -1.48 17.46
N VAL A 268 27.90 -1.14 17.71
CA VAL A 268 28.58 -0.01 17.06
C VAL A 268 29.99 -0.34 16.59
N ALA A 269 30.42 0.32 15.51
CA ALA A 269 31.80 0.29 15.02
C ALA A 269 32.23 1.71 14.65
N LYS A 270 33.48 2.08 14.95
CA LYS A 270 34.03 3.37 14.52
C LYS A 270 34.19 3.38 13.01
N TRP A 271 33.93 4.53 12.39
CA TRP A 271 34.14 4.74 10.96
C TRP A 271 34.51 6.20 10.69
N GLU A 272 34.91 6.49 9.46
CA GLU A 272 35.30 7.83 9.01
C GLU A 272 34.47 8.21 7.77
N PRO A 273 33.35 8.96 7.95
CA PRO A 273 32.41 9.28 6.88
C PRO A 273 33.05 9.98 5.67
N LEU A 274 34.07 10.80 5.91
CA LEU A 274 34.76 11.59 4.88
C LEU A 274 35.43 10.74 3.79
N LYS A 275 35.64 9.44 4.03
CA LYS A 275 36.14 8.49 3.03
C LYS A 275 35.08 8.05 2.01
N TYR A 276 33.81 8.35 2.26
CA TYR A 276 32.65 7.82 1.55
C TYR A 276 31.71 8.93 1.05
N MET A 277 32.29 10.06 0.67
CA MET A 277 31.55 11.29 0.34
C MET A 277 30.78 11.21 -0.98
N GLU A 278 31.28 10.45 -1.94
CA GLU A 278 30.82 10.49 -3.33
C GLU A 278 30.30 9.12 -3.77
N GLY A 279 29.08 9.12 -4.30
CA GLY A 279 28.45 7.93 -4.87
C GLY A 279 27.85 6.97 -3.85
N LEU A 280 27.62 5.74 -4.32
CA LEU A 280 27.05 4.65 -3.53
C LEU A 280 28.17 3.76 -3.00
N HIS A 281 28.13 3.50 -1.70
CA HIS A 281 29.02 2.58 -1.02
C HIS A 281 28.25 1.38 -0.49
N LYS A 282 28.79 0.17 -0.67
CA LYS A 282 28.16 -1.07 -0.21
C LYS A 282 28.59 -1.37 1.20
N MET A 283 27.66 -1.39 2.14
CA MET A 283 27.93 -1.90 3.48
C MET A 283 27.48 -3.35 3.58
N THR A 284 28.36 -4.23 4.07
CA THR A 284 28.07 -5.64 4.33
C THR A 284 28.19 -5.90 5.82
N LEU A 285 27.16 -6.51 6.39
CA LEU A 285 27.08 -6.85 7.81
C LEU A 285 26.98 -8.36 7.96
N TYR A 286 27.73 -8.94 8.90
CA TYR A 286 27.64 -10.34 9.30
C TYR A 286 27.41 -10.42 10.81
N ALA A 287 26.51 -11.29 11.23
CA ALA A 287 26.35 -11.65 12.63
C ALA A 287 26.12 -13.15 12.80
N LYS A 288 26.56 -13.68 13.94
CA LYS A 288 26.33 -15.06 14.38
C LYS A 288 25.92 -15.05 15.84
N ASP A 289 24.87 -15.79 16.18
CA ASP A 289 24.41 -15.95 17.55
C ASP A 289 25.05 -17.17 18.23
N LYS A 290 24.88 -17.27 19.55
CA LYS A 290 25.47 -18.35 20.37
C LYS A 290 24.89 -19.74 20.07
N ASN A 291 23.75 -19.82 19.37
CA ASN A 291 23.15 -21.08 18.93
C ASN A 291 23.66 -21.50 17.54
N GLY A 292 24.53 -20.71 16.92
CA GLY A 292 25.11 -21.01 15.62
C GLY A 292 24.32 -20.46 14.43
N ASN A 293 23.22 -19.73 14.66
CA ASN A 293 22.51 -19.08 13.56
C ASN A 293 23.34 -17.89 13.07
N GLU A 294 23.49 -17.75 11.75
CA GLU A 294 24.28 -16.68 11.16
C GLU A 294 23.53 -15.98 10.02
N LYS A 295 23.83 -14.70 9.83
CA LYS A 295 23.24 -13.90 8.77
C LYS A 295 24.24 -12.91 8.20
N THR A 296 24.20 -12.77 6.88
CA THR A 296 24.86 -11.68 6.16
C THR A 296 23.82 -10.86 5.43
N ILE A 297 23.81 -9.54 5.62
CA ILE A 297 23.02 -8.60 4.81
C ILE A 297 23.93 -7.58 4.14
N SER A 298 23.43 -6.93 3.10
CA SER A 298 24.11 -5.80 2.47
C SER A 298 23.12 -4.78 1.96
N HIS A 299 23.49 -3.51 2.07
CA HIS A 299 22.77 -2.41 1.43
C HIS A 299 23.75 -1.36 0.90
N TYR A 300 23.23 -0.42 0.12
CA TYR A 300 24.02 0.72 -0.36
C TYR A 300 23.66 1.98 0.41
N PHE A 301 24.65 2.75 0.86
CA PHE A 301 24.45 4.07 1.44
C PHE A 301 25.15 5.14 0.61
N SER A 302 24.78 6.40 0.80
CA SER A 302 25.41 7.55 0.16
C SER A 302 25.39 8.75 1.09
N LEU A 303 26.37 9.64 0.93
CA LEU A 303 26.47 10.90 1.67
C LEU A 303 26.21 12.14 0.81
N ASP A 304 26.15 11.98 -0.51
CA ASP A 304 25.86 13.02 -1.50
C ASP A 304 24.41 13.00 -2.03
N GLY A 305 23.60 12.04 -1.57
CA GLY A 305 22.22 11.84 -2.01
C GLY A 305 22.07 10.96 -3.26
N THR A 306 23.16 10.38 -3.78
CA THR A 306 23.10 9.38 -4.86
C THR A 306 22.23 8.20 -4.40
N ARG A 307 21.30 7.75 -5.25
CA ARG A 307 20.39 6.64 -4.91
C ARG A 307 20.02 5.80 -6.11
N SER A 308 19.70 4.54 -5.86
CA SER A 308 19.07 3.65 -6.84
C SER A 308 17.57 3.94 -6.97
N LYS A 309 16.92 3.29 -7.94
CA LYS A 309 15.48 3.38 -8.17
C LYS A 309 14.77 2.18 -7.53
N PHE A 310 13.59 2.43 -6.96
CA PHE A 310 12.71 1.36 -6.51
C PHE A 310 12.32 0.43 -7.68
N PRO A 311 12.08 -0.87 -7.40
CA PRO A 311 11.61 -1.83 -8.40
C PRO A 311 10.40 -1.31 -9.17
N LEU A 312 10.35 -1.59 -10.48
CA LEU A 312 9.25 -1.11 -11.34
C LEU A 312 7.89 -1.64 -10.86
N GLY A 313 7.82 -2.91 -10.45
CA GLY A 313 6.58 -3.52 -9.93
C GLY A 313 6.03 -2.78 -8.71
N ALA A 314 6.89 -2.48 -7.73
CA ALA A 314 6.52 -1.71 -6.54
C ALA A 314 6.00 -0.32 -6.88
N ARG A 315 6.68 0.37 -7.82
CA ARG A 315 6.24 1.70 -8.29
C ARG A 315 4.88 1.64 -8.98
N LEU A 316 4.63 0.65 -9.83
CA LEU A 316 3.33 0.48 -10.50
C LEU A 316 2.22 0.15 -9.49
N ALA A 317 2.49 -0.73 -8.53
CA ALA A 317 1.52 -1.14 -7.51
C ALA A 317 1.17 0.01 -6.54
N LEU A 318 2.15 0.77 -6.07
CA LEU A 318 1.97 1.74 -4.98
C LEU A 318 1.82 3.19 -5.43
N MET A 319 2.35 3.57 -6.60
CA MET A 319 2.23 4.94 -7.11
C MET A 319 1.02 5.12 -8.04
N GLY A 320 0.36 4.03 -8.41
CA GLY A 320 -0.85 4.03 -9.23
C GLY A 320 -2.00 4.83 -8.62
N HIS A 321 -3.03 5.07 -9.43
CA HIS A 321 -4.26 5.76 -9.04
C HIS A 321 -5.46 5.02 -9.63
N ILE A 322 -6.60 5.05 -8.94
CA ILE A 322 -7.81 4.31 -9.33
C ILE A 322 -8.36 4.78 -10.69
N SER A 323 -8.05 6.02 -11.07
CA SER A 323 -8.36 6.57 -12.40
C SER A 323 -7.70 5.79 -13.56
N VAL A 324 -6.68 4.98 -13.30
CA VAL A 324 -6.11 4.08 -14.32
C VAL A 324 -7.15 3.06 -14.79
N GLY A 325 -7.91 2.46 -13.86
CA GLY A 325 -9.00 1.54 -14.21
C GLY A 325 -10.09 2.23 -15.03
N GLN A 326 -10.45 3.47 -14.65
CA GLN A 326 -11.41 4.29 -15.39
C GLN A 326 -10.93 4.61 -16.81
N ALA A 327 -9.66 4.97 -16.97
CA ALA A 327 -9.06 5.26 -18.26
C ALA A 327 -8.99 4.02 -19.16
N ILE A 328 -8.64 2.86 -18.60
CA ILE A 328 -8.64 1.58 -19.31
C ILE A 328 -10.06 1.24 -19.78
N PHE A 329 -11.04 1.29 -18.89
CA PHE A 329 -12.43 1.00 -19.23
C PHE A 329 -12.96 1.96 -20.31
N GLY A 330 -12.77 3.26 -20.12
CA GLY A 330 -13.20 4.28 -21.08
C GLY A 330 -12.50 4.15 -22.43
N GLY A 331 -11.20 3.87 -22.44
CA GLY A 331 -10.42 3.61 -23.65
C GLY A 331 -10.93 2.39 -24.41
N THR A 332 -11.19 1.28 -23.73
CA THR A 332 -11.75 0.05 -24.33
C THR A 332 -13.16 0.28 -24.86
N LEU A 333 -14.00 1.02 -24.14
CA LEU A 333 -15.34 1.38 -24.59
C LEU A 333 -15.28 2.22 -25.88
N LEU A 334 -14.41 3.23 -25.93
CA LEU A 334 -14.20 4.04 -27.13
C LEU A 334 -13.64 3.22 -28.30
N LEU A 335 -12.67 2.35 -28.05
CA LEU A 335 -12.08 1.47 -29.06
C LEU A 335 -13.11 0.50 -29.65
N THR A 336 -14.11 0.09 -28.86
CA THR A 336 -15.18 -0.82 -29.28
C THR A 336 -16.26 -0.06 -30.05
N LEU A 337 -16.74 1.07 -29.53
CA LEU A 337 -17.90 1.79 -30.08
C LEU A 337 -17.55 2.69 -31.26
N LEU A 338 -16.44 3.43 -31.20
CA LEU A 338 -16.13 4.46 -32.18
C LEU A 338 -15.95 3.89 -33.60
N PRO A 339 -15.19 2.80 -33.83
CA PRO A 339 -15.06 2.23 -35.16
C PRO A 339 -16.40 1.74 -35.72
N LEU A 340 -17.21 1.07 -34.90
CA LEU A 340 -18.52 0.55 -35.32
C LEU A 340 -19.49 1.66 -35.71
N CYS A 341 -19.56 2.72 -34.90
CA CYS A 341 -20.44 3.86 -35.17
C CYS A 341 -20.00 4.62 -36.43
N VAL A 342 -18.70 4.89 -36.59
CA VAL A 342 -18.16 5.56 -37.78
C VAL A 342 -18.42 4.74 -39.04
N LEU A 343 -18.24 3.41 -38.98
CA LEU A 343 -18.52 2.53 -40.10
C LEU A 343 -20.01 2.49 -40.44
N ARG A 344 -20.89 2.42 -39.44
CA ARG A 344 -22.35 2.50 -39.63
C ARG A 344 -22.73 3.80 -40.35
N ILE A 345 -22.21 4.94 -39.90
CA ILE A 345 -22.45 6.25 -40.54
C ILE A 345 -21.96 6.22 -42.00
N CYS A 346 -20.76 5.70 -42.25
CA CYS A 346 -20.22 5.60 -43.60
C CYS A 346 -21.07 4.71 -44.52
N LEU A 347 -21.62 3.62 -44.00
CA LEU A 347 -22.55 2.74 -44.73
C LEU A 347 -23.87 3.46 -45.05
N CYS A 348 -24.41 4.25 -44.12
CA CYS A 348 -25.60 5.08 -44.37
C CYS A 348 -25.37 6.12 -45.48
N PHE A 349 -24.14 6.61 -45.65
CA PHE A 349 -23.75 7.51 -46.74
C PHE A 349 -23.32 6.78 -48.04
N GLY A 350 -23.61 5.48 -48.18
CA GLY A 350 -23.33 4.73 -49.41
C GLY A 350 -21.85 4.42 -49.66
N LYS A 351 -20.97 4.53 -48.66
CA LYS A 351 -19.52 4.27 -48.82
C LYS A 351 -19.12 2.79 -48.71
N GLY A 352 -20.07 1.87 -48.71
CA GLY A 352 -19.83 0.43 -48.53
C GLY A 352 -18.90 -0.17 -49.58
N ASP A 353 -19.13 0.14 -50.86
CA ASP A 353 -18.32 -0.40 -51.96
C ASP A 353 -16.87 0.08 -51.92
N ILE A 354 -16.64 1.32 -51.46
CA ILE A 354 -15.29 1.88 -51.27
C ILE A 354 -14.54 1.13 -50.17
N ILE A 355 -15.23 0.78 -49.08
CA ILE A 355 -14.65 0.02 -47.96
C ILE A 355 -14.28 -1.41 -48.43
N LYS A 356 -15.18 -2.05 -49.19
CA LYS A 356 -14.97 -3.39 -49.75
C LYS A 356 -13.79 -3.42 -50.73
N ALA A 357 -13.76 -2.51 -51.70
CA ALA A 357 -12.70 -2.43 -52.71
C ALA A 357 -11.31 -2.22 -52.07
N LYS A 358 -11.23 -1.48 -50.96
CA LYS A 358 -9.96 -1.23 -50.27
C LYS A 358 -9.47 -2.43 -49.43
N SER A 359 -10.31 -3.43 -49.18
CA SER A 359 -10.02 -4.52 -48.23
C SER A 359 -8.88 -5.45 -48.67
N GLU A 360 -8.61 -5.59 -49.96
CA GLU A 360 -7.64 -6.56 -50.49
C GLU A 360 -6.18 -6.19 -50.21
N HIS A 361 -5.91 -4.92 -49.89
CA HIS A 361 -4.55 -4.37 -49.87
C HIS A 361 -3.74 -4.65 -48.61
N ASN A 362 -4.34 -4.78 -47.41
CA ASN A 362 -3.61 -5.13 -46.17
C ASN A 362 -4.52 -5.63 -45.03
N VAL A 363 -3.92 -6.22 -43.99
CA VAL A 363 -4.61 -6.83 -42.83
C VAL A 363 -5.52 -5.83 -42.10
N PHE A 364 -5.06 -4.59 -41.92
CA PHE A 364 -5.85 -3.55 -41.25
C PHE A 364 -7.14 -3.22 -42.04
N ARG A 365 -7.05 -3.07 -43.37
CA ARG A 365 -8.21 -2.80 -44.22
C ARG A 365 -9.15 -4.01 -44.27
N ARG A 366 -8.64 -5.25 -44.17
CA ARG A 366 -9.47 -6.45 -43.98
C ARG A 366 -10.24 -6.42 -42.66
N LEU A 367 -9.60 -6.00 -41.56
CA LEU A 367 -10.26 -5.84 -40.28
C LEU A 367 -11.36 -4.76 -40.35
N VAL A 368 -11.07 -3.61 -40.95
CA VAL A 368 -12.06 -2.54 -41.18
C VAL A 368 -13.24 -3.05 -41.99
N PHE A 369 -12.99 -3.82 -43.05
CA PHE A 369 -14.06 -4.43 -43.84
C PHE A 369 -14.89 -5.43 -43.01
N LYS A 370 -14.26 -6.30 -42.22
CA LYS A 370 -14.99 -7.22 -41.31
C LYS A 370 -15.85 -6.47 -40.29
N LEU A 371 -15.33 -5.40 -39.68
CA LEU A 371 -16.11 -4.54 -38.78
C LEU A 371 -17.24 -3.84 -39.51
N SER A 372 -17.07 -3.48 -40.79
CA SER A 372 -18.14 -2.87 -41.59
C SER A 372 -19.27 -3.86 -41.89
N LEU A 373 -18.96 -5.15 -42.09
CA LEU A 373 -19.98 -6.20 -42.22
C LEU A 373 -20.77 -6.37 -40.92
N LEU A 374 -20.09 -6.33 -39.76
CA LEU A 374 -20.77 -6.33 -38.46
C LEU A 374 -21.68 -5.11 -38.33
N ALA A 375 -21.20 -3.93 -38.71
CA ALA A 375 -21.96 -2.69 -38.64
C ALA A 375 -23.14 -2.61 -39.63
N SER A 376 -23.11 -3.37 -40.73
CA SER A 376 -24.20 -3.39 -41.71
C SER A 376 -25.41 -4.20 -41.25
N VAL A 377 -25.20 -5.22 -40.40
CA VAL A 377 -26.27 -6.11 -39.92
C VAL A 377 -26.88 -5.55 -38.64
N GLU A 378 -28.10 -5.01 -38.73
CA GLU A 378 -28.77 -4.32 -37.60
C GLU A 378 -28.97 -5.21 -36.37
N TYR A 379 -29.37 -6.46 -36.60
CA TYR A 379 -29.58 -7.47 -35.55
C TYR A 379 -28.29 -7.84 -34.79
N VAL A 380 -27.11 -7.47 -35.29
CA VAL A 380 -25.83 -7.67 -34.61
C VAL A 380 -25.28 -6.34 -34.08
N PHE A 381 -25.35 -5.28 -34.88
CA PHE A 381 -24.84 -3.96 -34.53
C PHE A 381 -25.50 -3.40 -33.26
N TRP A 382 -26.84 -3.38 -33.20
CA TRP A 382 -27.55 -2.75 -32.09
C TRP A 382 -27.33 -3.49 -30.76
N PRO A 383 -27.41 -4.84 -30.67
CA PRO A 383 -27.08 -5.54 -29.44
C PRO A 383 -25.64 -5.30 -28.95
N VAL A 384 -24.65 -5.23 -29.85
CA VAL A 384 -23.26 -4.95 -29.47
C VAL A 384 -23.10 -3.53 -28.93
N VAL A 385 -23.65 -2.53 -29.62
CA VAL A 385 -23.54 -1.12 -29.21
C VAL A 385 -24.32 -0.86 -27.93
N ILE A 386 -25.58 -1.31 -27.85
CA ILE A 386 -26.42 -1.15 -26.66
C ILE A 386 -25.82 -1.92 -25.50
N GLY A 387 -25.32 -3.15 -25.71
CA GLY A 387 -24.66 -3.94 -24.68
C GLY A 387 -23.42 -3.24 -24.11
N ALA A 388 -22.53 -2.73 -24.97
CA ALA A 388 -21.36 -1.99 -24.53
C ALA A 388 -21.72 -0.69 -23.79
N LEU A 389 -22.73 0.06 -24.27
CA LEU A 389 -23.25 1.24 -23.55
C LEU A 389 -23.90 0.86 -22.21
N TYR A 390 -24.63 -0.26 -22.15
CA TYR A 390 -25.22 -0.78 -20.93
C TYR A 390 -24.16 -1.12 -19.89
N MET A 391 -23.00 -1.64 -20.29
CA MET A 391 -21.88 -1.85 -19.37
C MET A 391 -21.40 -0.54 -18.73
N ALA A 392 -21.47 0.59 -19.43
CA ALA A 392 -21.11 1.89 -18.88
C ALA A 392 -22.23 2.52 -18.02
N ILE A 393 -23.50 2.30 -18.38
CA ILE A 393 -24.67 2.94 -17.77
C ILE A 393 -25.21 2.13 -16.58
N GLY A 394 -25.36 0.82 -16.74
CA GLY A 394 -25.95 -0.11 -15.78
C GLY A 394 -27.47 0.04 -15.62
N PRO A 395 -28.05 -0.49 -14.53
CA PRO A 395 -27.38 -1.24 -13.44
C PRO A 395 -26.91 -2.63 -13.88
N TRP A 396 -25.78 -3.10 -13.38
CA TRP A 396 -25.30 -4.45 -13.70
C TRP A 396 -26.12 -5.54 -13.00
N PHE A 397 -26.46 -5.32 -11.72
CA PHE A 397 -27.33 -6.21 -10.97
C PHE A 397 -27.87 -5.54 -9.70
N PHE A 398 -28.90 -6.17 -9.13
CA PHE A 398 -29.46 -5.90 -7.81
C PHE A 398 -29.20 -7.13 -6.94
N GLY A 399 -28.71 -6.95 -5.72
CA GLY A 399 -28.47 -8.09 -4.84
C GLY A 399 -28.09 -7.71 -3.42
N TYR A 400 -28.10 -8.71 -2.53
CA TYR A 400 -27.68 -8.54 -1.14
C TYR A 400 -26.17 -8.32 -1.05
N ILE A 401 -25.76 -7.04 -0.96
CA ILE A 401 -24.36 -6.65 -0.80
C ILE A 401 -23.92 -6.77 0.66
N ILE A 402 -24.87 -6.55 1.58
CA ILE A 402 -24.78 -6.81 3.03
C ILE A 402 -26.03 -7.60 3.42
N ASP A 403 -25.95 -8.38 4.49
CA ASP A 403 -27.10 -9.11 5.02
C ASP A 403 -28.30 -8.17 5.27
N GLY A 404 -29.45 -8.56 4.74
CA GLY A 404 -30.69 -7.78 4.84
C GLY A 404 -30.74 -6.51 3.97
N HIS A 405 -29.69 -6.17 3.21
CA HIS A 405 -29.62 -4.92 2.46
C HIS A 405 -29.29 -5.16 0.97
N ILE A 406 -30.26 -4.85 0.11
CA ILE A 406 -30.07 -4.88 -1.33
C ILE A 406 -29.31 -3.62 -1.76
N GLY A 407 -28.26 -3.80 -2.56
CA GLY A 407 -27.56 -2.74 -3.26
C GLY A 407 -27.72 -2.85 -4.77
N ILE A 408 -27.42 -1.75 -5.45
CA ILE A 408 -27.45 -1.64 -6.92
C ILE A 408 -26.02 -1.40 -7.40
N CYS A 409 -25.51 -2.30 -8.25
CA CYS A 409 -24.12 -2.27 -8.70
C CYS A 409 -24.00 -1.70 -10.12
N PHE A 410 -22.99 -0.87 -10.34
CA PHE A 410 -22.63 -0.25 -11.61
C PHE A 410 -21.11 -0.38 -11.83
N VAL A 411 -20.63 -0.12 -13.05
CA VAL A 411 -19.19 -0.04 -13.32
C VAL A 411 -18.51 1.03 -12.45
N TRP A 412 -19.21 2.12 -12.16
CA TRP A 412 -18.69 3.29 -11.47
C TRP A 412 -18.93 3.28 -9.96
N GLY A 413 -19.65 2.30 -9.42
CA GLY A 413 -19.85 2.16 -7.98
C GLY A 413 -21.12 1.43 -7.58
N ILE A 414 -21.42 1.45 -6.28
CA ILE A 414 -22.54 0.72 -5.69
C ILE A 414 -23.36 1.69 -4.82
N PHE A 415 -24.67 1.68 -4.98
CA PHE A 415 -25.57 2.30 -4.01
C PHE A 415 -26.02 1.25 -2.99
N LEU A 416 -25.81 1.55 -1.72
CA LEU A 416 -26.13 0.65 -0.61
C LEU A 416 -26.54 1.47 0.61
N ALA A 417 -27.71 1.17 1.18
CA ALA A 417 -28.22 1.81 2.39
C ALA A 417 -28.21 3.36 2.35
N GLY A 418 -28.54 3.96 1.20
CA GLY A 418 -28.54 5.42 1.02
C GLY A 418 -27.14 6.03 0.82
N THR A 419 -26.08 5.23 0.78
CA THR A 419 -24.72 5.66 0.54
C THR A 419 -24.23 5.20 -0.84
N PHE A 420 -23.44 6.06 -1.50
CA PHE A 420 -22.72 5.71 -2.72
C PHE A 420 -21.29 5.29 -2.38
N LEU A 421 -20.91 4.08 -2.80
CA LEU A 421 -19.58 3.51 -2.67
C LEU A 421 -18.88 3.58 -4.03
N PRO A 422 -17.80 4.37 -4.19
CA PRO A 422 -17.09 4.49 -5.46
C PRO A 422 -16.55 3.15 -5.98
N GLY A 423 -16.69 2.94 -7.30
CA GLY A 423 -16.18 1.76 -7.98
C GLY A 423 -14.68 1.81 -8.25
N GLY A 424 -14.08 0.64 -8.42
CA GLY A 424 -12.66 0.47 -8.75
C GLY A 424 -12.40 -0.81 -9.51
N LEU A 425 -12.41 -1.94 -8.80
CA LEU A 425 -12.33 -3.27 -9.42
C LEU A 425 -13.43 -3.49 -10.46
N THR A 426 -14.58 -2.84 -10.29
CA THR A 426 -15.69 -2.83 -11.24
C THR A 426 -15.28 -2.31 -12.62
N PHE A 427 -14.36 -1.32 -12.72
CA PHE A 427 -13.85 -0.87 -14.02
C PHE A 427 -13.02 -1.94 -14.74
N PHE A 428 -12.21 -2.69 -14.00
CA PHE A 428 -11.46 -3.81 -14.57
C PHE A 428 -12.37 -4.95 -14.97
N ALA A 429 -13.35 -5.30 -14.12
CA ALA A 429 -14.35 -6.32 -14.42
C ALA A 429 -15.22 -5.96 -15.64
N GLY A 430 -15.47 -4.67 -15.89
CA GLY A 430 -16.23 -4.21 -17.06
C GLY A 430 -15.38 -4.07 -18.32
N THR A 431 -14.06 -4.15 -18.20
CA THR A 431 -13.13 -4.14 -19.35
C THR A 431 -12.91 -5.55 -19.90
N ALA A 432 -12.87 -6.55 -19.01
CA ALA A 432 -12.80 -7.96 -19.37
C ALA A 432 -14.09 -8.43 -20.05
#